data_AF-A0A3D1EPJ2-F1
#
_entry.id   AF-A0A3D1EPJ2-F1
#
_cell.length_a   1.000
_cell.length_b   1.000
_cell.length_c   1.000
_cell.angle_alpha   90.00
_cell.angle_beta   90.00
_cell.angle_gamma   90.00
#
_symmetry.space_group_name_H-M   'P 1'
#
loop_
_entity.id
_entity.type
_entity.pdbx_description
1 polymer ?
#
loop_
_entity_poly.entity_id
_entity_poly.type
_entity_poly.pdbx_seq_one_letter_code
_entity_poly.pdbx_strand_id
1 'polypeptide(L)'
;FGGLHRFVHAGNPPGWPGLGLVSDPKGQFDLPEGFDYTIISRRGEQMTDGFRVPGQHDGMAAFPGSGDEVILMRNHEQVRSPKGWSPYHESAPASRLEGKAWDLGEDPFLGGVTSVVYDTKKRTLVSHRLALAGTAHNCAGGATPWGTWLSCEEWIDVDDTSTQRDHGWVFEVPADANGECSMPEPLRALGRFRHEAVAVDATSGVLYLTEDEHDGLLYRFVPEVKGDLSSGKLQALAIKNAPKSDLRNWDQESPGPSPVTGDTLPVEWVDLLDIHAPRGDLRIRGHEIHGAARFARGEGIWAGNGSVYVACTNGGRSRIGQIWRYHPSP
;
A
#
# COMPACT_ATOMS: atom_id res chain seq x y z
N PHE A 1 1.63 2.26 7.95
CA PHE A 1 1.28 1.42 9.13
C PHE A 1 1.99 1.86 10.42
N GLY A 2 1.35 2.69 11.25
CA GLY A 2 1.82 3.02 12.61
C GLY A 2 1.67 1.83 13.58
N GLY A 3 2.65 0.93 13.57
CA GLY A 3 2.67 -0.24 14.44
C GLY A 3 2.53 0.14 15.92
N LEU A 4 1.61 -0.52 16.63
CA LEU A 4 1.56 -0.68 18.10
C LEU A 4 1.85 0.57 18.96
N HIS A 5 1.72 1.77 18.41
CA HIS A 5 1.62 2.99 19.19
C HIS A 5 0.17 3.15 19.58
N ARG A 6 -0.05 3.13 20.88
CA ARG A 6 -1.28 3.44 21.60
C ARG A 6 -2.18 4.40 20.79
N PHE A 7 -3.16 3.86 20.07
CA PHE A 7 -4.31 4.64 19.58
C PHE A 7 -5.14 5.02 20.81
N VAL A 8 -4.72 6.09 21.49
CA VAL A 8 -5.57 6.83 22.41
C VAL A 8 -6.55 7.60 21.55
N HIS A 9 -7.67 6.97 21.16
CA HIS A 9 -8.97 7.64 20.94
C HIS A 9 -10.11 6.75 20.39
N ALA A 10 -10.07 5.43 20.57
CA ALA A 10 -11.32 4.68 20.71
C ALA A 10 -11.65 4.68 22.20
N GLY A 11 -12.70 5.40 22.62
CA GLY A 11 -13.18 5.32 23.99
C GLY A 11 -13.33 3.86 24.37
N ASN A 12 -12.73 3.46 25.51
CA ASN A 12 -12.82 2.08 25.99
C ASN A 12 -14.29 1.64 25.90
N PRO A 13 -14.62 0.61 25.10
CA PRO A 13 -15.93 -0.01 25.20
C PRO A 13 -16.13 -0.39 26.67
N PRO A 14 -17.31 -0.12 27.26
CA PRO A 14 -17.58 -0.53 28.63
C PRO A 14 -17.29 -2.03 28.78
N GLY A 15 -16.27 -2.40 29.55
CA GLY A 15 -15.87 -3.79 29.80
C GLY A 15 -14.68 -4.34 29.02
N TRP A 16 -13.95 -3.55 28.20
CA TRP A 16 -12.68 -4.03 27.62
C TRP A 16 -11.51 -3.83 28.60
N PRO A 17 -10.89 -4.90 29.14
CA PRO A 17 -9.80 -4.79 30.14
C PRO A 17 -8.45 -4.33 29.55
N GLY A 18 -8.42 -3.92 28.28
CA GLY A 18 -7.19 -3.82 27.48
C GLY A 18 -6.64 -5.20 27.13
N LEU A 19 -5.52 -5.24 26.41
CA LEU A 19 -4.88 -6.49 25.99
C LEU A 19 -4.00 -7.15 27.08
N GLY A 20 -3.91 -6.56 28.29
CA GLY A 20 -3.02 -7.07 29.34
C GLY A 20 -1.56 -7.12 28.89
N LEU A 21 -1.09 -6.05 28.23
CA LEU A 21 0.27 -6.00 27.68
C LEU A 21 1.31 -5.91 28.81
N VAL A 22 2.38 -6.68 28.67
CA VAL A 22 3.58 -6.62 29.50
C VAL A 22 4.50 -5.57 28.91
N SER A 23 4.87 -4.57 29.71
CA SER A 23 5.76 -3.52 29.24
C SER A 23 7.15 -4.04 28.93
N ASP A 24 7.69 -3.67 27.77
CA ASP A 24 9.05 -4.02 27.38
C ASP A 24 10.07 -3.10 28.06
N PRO A 25 11.00 -3.62 28.88
CA PRO A 25 12.05 -2.80 29.50
C PRO A 25 12.94 -2.05 28.51
N LYS A 26 13.01 -2.51 27.25
CA LYS A 26 13.76 -1.85 26.16
C LYS A 26 12.92 -0.82 25.40
N GLY A 27 11.64 -0.68 25.74
CA GLY A 27 10.71 0.30 25.19
C GLY A 27 10.44 0.14 23.69
N GLN A 28 10.55 -1.07 23.14
CA GLN A 28 10.25 -1.31 21.71
C GLN A 28 8.79 -1.68 21.52
N PHE A 29 8.33 -2.77 22.16
CA PHE A 29 6.96 -3.27 22.03
C PHE A 29 6.45 -3.86 23.33
N ASP A 30 5.37 -3.29 23.87
CA ASP A 30 4.60 -3.92 24.93
C ASP A 30 3.77 -5.06 24.32
N LEU A 31 4.00 -6.30 24.76
CA LEU A 31 3.40 -7.51 24.18
C LEU A 31 2.57 -8.28 25.21
N PRO A 32 1.55 -9.06 24.78
CA PRO A 32 0.86 -9.98 25.68
C PRO A 32 1.83 -10.99 26.33
N GLU A 33 1.48 -11.50 27.51
CA GLU A 33 2.27 -12.54 28.17
C GLU A 33 2.49 -13.76 27.26
N GLY A 34 3.72 -14.27 27.21
CA GLY A 34 4.11 -15.41 26.38
C GLY A 34 4.55 -15.08 24.95
N PHE A 35 4.47 -13.81 24.53
CA PHE A 35 4.98 -13.35 23.24
C PHE A 35 6.40 -12.76 23.37
N ASP A 36 7.25 -13.01 22.38
CA ASP A 36 8.56 -12.36 22.22
C ASP A 36 8.68 -11.70 20.85
N TYR A 37 9.71 -10.86 20.68
CA TYR A 37 10.06 -10.30 19.39
C TYR A 37 11.57 -10.38 19.14
N THR A 38 11.96 -10.34 17.88
CA THR A 38 13.36 -10.20 17.45
C THR A 38 13.42 -9.10 16.41
N ILE A 39 14.31 -8.14 16.61
CA ILE A 39 14.51 -7.06 15.65
C ILE A 39 15.52 -7.54 14.62
N ILE A 40 15.03 -7.81 13.41
CA ILE A 40 15.81 -8.37 12.30
C ILE A 40 16.49 -7.30 11.44
N SER A 41 16.08 -6.03 11.55
CA SER A 41 16.62 -4.92 10.76
C SER A 41 16.23 -3.56 11.34
N ARG A 42 17.11 -2.56 11.22
CA ARG A 42 16.86 -1.14 11.51
C ARG A 42 17.35 -0.25 10.37
N ARG A 43 16.64 0.86 10.18
CA ARG A 43 17.08 1.98 9.33
C ARG A 43 18.55 2.32 9.59
N GLY A 44 19.31 2.51 8.51
CA GLY A 44 20.70 2.96 8.55
C GLY A 44 21.72 1.84 8.76
N GLU A 45 21.30 0.64 9.16
CA GLU A 45 22.17 -0.53 9.16
C GLU A 45 22.65 -0.83 7.73
N GLN A 46 23.86 -1.35 7.59
CA GLN A 46 24.36 -1.74 6.28
C GLN A 46 23.71 -3.06 5.84
N MET A 47 23.18 -3.05 4.63
CA MET A 47 22.59 -4.20 3.95
C MET A 47 23.67 -5.05 3.26
N THR A 48 23.32 -6.29 2.89
CA THR A 48 24.25 -7.24 2.27
C THR A 48 24.74 -6.81 0.88
N ASP A 49 24.02 -5.92 0.20
CA ASP A 49 24.41 -5.30 -1.07
C ASP A 49 25.27 -4.02 -0.88
N GLY A 50 25.56 -3.66 0.37
CA GLY A 50 26.39 -2.51 0.74
C GLY A 50 25.65 -1.17 0.86
N PHE A 51 24.38 -1.10 0.46
CA PHE A 51 23.51 0.05 0.74
C PHE A 51 23.11 0.06 2.23
N ARG A 52 22.35 1.07 2.65
CA ARG A 52 21.75 1.13 3.98
C ARG A 52 20.28 0.79 3.92
N VAL A 53 19.75 0.27 5.03
CA VAL A 53 18.32 0.12 5.21
C VAL A 53 17.66 1.52 5.14
N PRO A 54 16.77 1.79 4.17
CA PRO A 54 16.06 3.07 4.12
C PRO A 54 15.13 3.26 5.33
N GLY A 55 14.70 4.50 5.58
CA GLY A 55 13.73 4.82 6.63
C GLY A 55 12.29 4.46 6.26
N GLN A 56 11.36 4.86 7.13
CA GLN A 56 9.90 4.72 6.96
C GLN A 56 9.49 3.35 6.39
N HIS A 57 9.87 2.29 7.09
CA HIS A 57 9.37 0.95 6.79
C HIS A 57 7.83 0.97 6.82
N ASP A 58 7.19 0.54 5.74
CA ASP A 58 5.73 0.48 5.69
C ASP A 58 5.24 -0.89 5.18
N GLY A 59 4.29 -0.94 4.25
CA GLY A 59 3.62 -2.18 3.87
C GLY A 59 4.59 -3.24 3.36
N MET A 60 4.27 -4.48 3.70
CA MET A 60 5.15 -5.61 3.46
C MET A 60 4.37 -6.91 3.35
N ALA A 61 4.97 -7.88 2.67
CA ALA A 61 4.45 -9.24 2.60
C ALA A 61 5.58 -10.27 2.69
N ALA A 62 5.25 -11.41 3.28
CA ALA A 62 6.13 -12.56 3.40
C ALA A 62 5.83 -13.59 2.31
N PHE A 63 6.90 -14.08 1.68
CA PHE A 63 6.88 -15.08 0.62
C PHE A 63 7.76 -16.27 1.03
N PRO A 64 7.47 -17.48 0.54
CA PRO A 64 8.30 -18.64 0.82
C PRO A 64 9.70 -18.48 0.22
N GLY A 65 10.73 -18.70 1.04
CA GLY A 65 12.12 -18.84 0.59
C GLY A 65 12.55 -20.30 0.45
N SER A 66 13.86 -20.55 0.46
CA SER A 66 14.38 -21.92 0.42
C SER A 66 14.36 -22.57 1.80
N GLY A 67 13.79 -23.77 1.91
CA GLY A 67 13.76 -24.50 3.18
C GLY A 67 13.01 -23.76 4.30
N ASP A 68 13.73 -23.35 5.34
CA ASP A 68 13.21 -22.63 6.51
C ASP A 68 13.24 -21.09 6.35
N GLU A 69 13.57 -20.59 5.15
CA GLU A 69 13.66 -19.16 4.85
C GLU A 69 12.32 -18.53 4.48
N VAL A 70 12.17 -17.27 4.87
CA VAL A 70 11.09 -16.38 4.44
C VAL A 70 11.71 -15.16 3.76
N ILE A 71 11.13 -14.75 2.64
CA ILE A 71 11.47 -13.51 1.93
C ILE A 71 10.42 -12.47 2.30
N LEU A 72 10.81 -11.42 3.02
CA LEU A 72 9.95 -10.29 3.33
C LEU A 72 10.26 -9.15 2.34
N MET A 73 9.29 -8.82 1.51
CA MET A 73 9.35 -7.64 0.64
C MET A 73 8.74 -6.47 1.42
N ARG A 74 9.51 -5.39 1.61
CA ARG A 74 9.14 -4.29 2.49
C ARG A 74 9.31 -2.95 1.81
N ASN A 75 8.25 -2.16 1.77
CA ASN A 75 8.27 -0.81 1.27
C ASN A 75 8.97 0.17 2.21
N HIS A 76 9.39 1.27 1.60
CA HIS A 76 9.94 2.44 2.28
C HIS A 76 9.16 3.68 1.82
N GLU A 77 8.32 4.21 2.71
CA GLU A 77 7.40 5.33 2.46
C GLU A 77 8.15 6.66 2.52
N GLN A 78 9.10 6.83 1.60
CA GLN A 78 9.97 8.00 1.55
C GLN A 78 9.89 8.70 0.22
N VAL A 79 9.95 10.02 0.26
CA VAL A 79 10.28 10.85 -0.91
C VAL A 79 11.79 11.14 -0.90
N ARG A 80 12.21 12.36 -1.26
CA ARG A 80 13.62 12.75 -1.27
C ARG A 80 14.17 13.11 0.12
N SER A 81 13.34 13.17 1.16
CA SER A 81 13.74 13.59 2.50
C SER A 81 13.16 12.68 3.60
N PRO A 82 13.76 12.67 4.80
CA PRO A 82 15.03 13.29 5.17
C PRO A 82 16.25 12.52 4.62
N LYS A 83 17.29 13.24 4.16
CA LYS A 83 18.49 12.63 3.54
C LYS A 83 19.24 11.66 4.45
N GLY A 84 19.19 11.86 5.76
CA GLY A 84 19.81 10.96 6.74
C GLY A 84 19.19 9.55 6.77
N TRP A 85 18.04 9.34 6.12
CA TRP A 85 17.36 8.05 6.02
C TRP A 85 17.56 7.37 4.66
N SER A 86 18.42 7.95 3.82
CA SER A 86 18.76 7.46 2.49
C SER A 86 19.41 6.07 2.54
N PRO A 87 19.10 5.17 1.57
CA PRO A 87 19.88 3.95 1.36
C PRO A 87 21.28 4.24 0.81
N TYR A 88 21.45 5.38 0.14
CA TYR A 88 22.68 5.81 -0.50
C TYR A 88 23.60 6.53 0.48
N HIS A 89 24.89 6.29 0.35
CA HIS A 89 25.96 6.94 1.11
C HIS A 89 27.25 6.96 0.30
N GLU A 90 28.32 7.57 0.81
CA GLU A 90 29.57 7.80 0.06
C GLU A 90 30.15 6.53 -0.59
N SER A 91 30.15 5.39 0.11
CA SER A 91 30.67 4.13 -0.44
C SER A 91 29.61 3.32 -1.22
N ALA A 92 28.36 3.77 -1.23
CA ALA A 92 27.28 3.20 -2.03
C ALA A 92 26.41 4.31 -2.62
N PRO A 93 26.94 5.10 -3.57
CA PRO A 93 26.21 6.21 -4.17
C PRO A 93 25.06 5.70 -5.02
N ALA A 94 24.05 6.54 -5.21
CA ALA A 94 22.86 6.23 -6.00
C ALA A 94 23.20 5.85 -7.46
N SER A 95 24.29 6.39 -8.02
CA SER A 95 24.80 6.05 -9.36
C SER A 95 25.13 4.57 -9.56
N ARG A 96 25.29 3.78 -8.48
CA ARG A 96 25.40 2.31 -8.58
C ARG A 96 24.12 1.64 -9.11
N LEU A 97 22.99 2.35 -9.11
CA LEU A 97 21.69 1.91 -9.63
C LEU A 97 21.32 2.60 -10.94
N GLU A 98 22.26 3.23 -11.65
CA GLU A 98 22.01 3.79 -12.97
C GLU A 98 21.47 2.70 -13.92
N GLY A 99 20.33 2.97 -14.57
CA GLY A 99 19.59 2.00 -15.39
C GLY A 99 18.82 0.92 -14.61
N LYS A 100 18.88 0.92 -13.27
CA LYS A 100 18.19 -0.03 -12.38
C LYS A 100 17.21 0.61 -11.40
N ALA A 101 17.15 1.94 -11.36
CA ALA A 101 16.21 2.72 -10.54
C ALA A 101 15.26 3.54 -11.43
N TRP A 102 14.02 3.71 -10.98
CA TRP A 102 12.96 4.38 -11.75
C TRP A 102 13.29 5.86 -12.02
N ASP A 103 13.36 6.69 -10.97
CA ASP A 103 13.74 8.10 -11.06
C ASP A 103 14.91 8.39 -10.10
N LEU A 104 16.13 8.35 -10.63
CA LEU A 104 17.35 8.57 -9.86
C LEU A 104 17.73 10.06 -9.82
N GLY A 105 17.66 10.78 -10.94
CA GLY A 105 18.04 12.19 -11.03
C GLY A 105 19.40 12.55 -10.42
N GLU A 106 19.62 13.85 -10.22
CA GLU A 106 20.72 14.32 -9.34
C GLU A 106 20.36 14.21 -7.86
N ASP A 107 19.04 14.23 -7.55
CA ASP A 107 18.52 14.14 -6.20
C ASP A 107 17.57 12.94 -6.03
N PRO A 108 18.07 11.72 -5.78
CA PRO A 108 17.26 10.52 -5.90
C PRO A 108 16.13 10.43 -4.89
N PHE A 109 15.02 9.84 -5.33
CA PHE A 109 13.98 9.36 -4.43
C PHE A 109 14.54 8.25 -3.53
N LEU A 110 14.12 8.27 -2.27
CA LEU A 110 14.59 7.36 -1.21
C LEU A 110 13.58 6.24 -0.92
N GLY A 111 12.42 6.27 -1.57
CA GLY A 111 11.46 5.17 -1.52
C GLY A 111 11.96 3.96 -2.28
N GLY A 112 11.16 2.90 -2.25
CA GLY A 112 11.45 1.64 -2.91
C GLY A 112 11.06 0.46 -2.05
N VAL A 113 11.67 -0.69 -2.38
CA VAL A 113 11.41 -1.98 -1.73
C VAL A 113 12.73 -2.59 -1.33
N THR A 114 12.79 -3.13 -0.12
CA THR A 114 13.86 -4.04 0.30
C THR A 114 13.36 -5.48 0.33
N SER A 115 14.23 -6.41 -0.04
CA SER A 115 14.06 -7.85 0.16
C SER A 115 14.87 -8.26 1.39
N VAL A 116 14.20 -8.88 2.38
CA VAL A 116 14.81 -9.36 3.62
C VAL A 116 14.62 -10.87 3.68
N VAL A 117 15.71 -11.63 3.59
CA VAL A 117 15.67 -13.09 3.70
C VAL A 117 16.02 -13.48 5.12
N TYR A 118 15.12 -14.19 5.79
CA TYR A 118 15.25 -14.57 7.19
C TYR A 118 15.06 -16.08 7.36
N ASP A 119 16.02 -16.75 7.98
CA ASP A 119 15.93 -18.16 8.34
C ASP A 119 15.16 -18.27 9.66
N THR A 120 13.94 -18.78 9.59
CA THR A 120 13.02 -18.84 10.73
C THR A 120 13.43 -19.86 11.79
N LYS A 121 14.18 -20.90 11.39
CA LYS A 121 14.65 -21.94 12.30
C LYS A 121 15.91 -21.53 13.03
N LYS A 122 16.89 -20.96 12.31
CA LYS A 122 18.12 -20.41 12.90
C LYS A 122 17.89 -19.08 13.60
N ARG A 123 16.77 -18.41 13.30
CA ARG A 123 16.42 -17.06 13.76
C ARG A 123 17.46 -16.01 13.34
N THR A 124 17.99 -16.13 12.12
CA THR A 124 19.07 -15.28 11.60
C THR A 124 18.69 -14.60 10.29
N LEU A 125 19.10 -13.34 10.14
CA LEU A 125 19.05 -12.64 8.87
C LEU A 125 20.07 -13.28 7.91
N VAL A 126 19.60 -13.73 6.74
CA VAL A 126 20.41 -14.37 5.69
C VAL A 126 20.88 -13.33 4.69
N SER A 127 19.97 -12.50 4.18
CA SER A 127 20.29 -11.41 3.27
C SER A 127 19.33 -10.24 3.44
N HIS A 128 19.78 -9.05 3.03
CA HIS A 128 18.97 -7.84 3.05
C HIS A 128 19.48 -6.93 1.93
N ARG A 129 18.60 -6.53 1.00
CA ARG A 129 18.98 -5.88 -0.26
C ARG A 129 17.90 -4.94 -0.77
N LEU A 130 18.26 -3.97 -1.61
CA LEU A 130 17.29 -3.23 -2.44
C LEU A 130 16.74 -4.15 -3.55
N ALA A 131 15.42 -4.11 -3.73
CA ALA A 131 14.68 -4.81 -4.78
C ALA A 131 14.04 -3.85 -5.80
N LEU A 132 13.64 -2.66 -5.33
CA LEU A 132 13.13 -1.54 -6.13
C LEU A 132 13.72 -0.24 -5.57
N ALA A 133 14.08 0.70 -6.44
CA ALA A 133 14.63 2.00 -6.05
C ALA A 133 14.21 3.11 -7.02
N GLY A 134 14.30 4.37 -6.57
CA GLY A 134 13.94 5.54 -7.36
C GLY A 134 12.43 5.75 -7.50
N THR A 135 11.63 5.08 -6.67
CA THR A 135 10.19 5.30 -6.53
C THR A 135 9.89 6.16 -5.32
N ALA A 136 8.73 6.79 -5.31
CA ALA A 136 8.34 7.82 -4.35
C ALA A 136 7.22 7.35 -3.44
N HIS A 137 7.41 7.55 -2.13
CA HIS A 137 6.38 7.36 -1.10
C HIS A 137 5.69 5.99 -1.23
N ASN A 138 6.50 4.92 -1.29
CA ASN A 138 5.98 3.57 -1.36
C ASN A 138 5.26 3.26 -0.04
N CYS A 139 3.93 3.36 -0.01
CA CYS A 139 3.15 3.17 1.21
C CYS A 139 2.94 1.68 1.45
N ALA A 140 1.74 1.16 1.19
CA ALA A 140 1.45 -0.25 1.27
C ALA A 140 1.50 -0.92 -0.11
N GLY A 141 0.68 -1.94 -0.31
CA GLY A 141 0.80 -2.79 -1.46
C GLY A 141 -0.06 -4.03 -1.35
N GLY A 142 0.28 -5.03 -2.16
CA GLY A 142 -0.42 -6.30 -2.19
C GLY A 142 0.49 -7.46 -2.57
N ALA A 143 0.37 -8.58 -1.84
CA ALA A 143 0.99 -9.83 -2.26
C ALA A 143 0.15 -10.46 -3.38
N THR A 144 0.79 -10.86 -4.47
CA THR A 144 0.10 -11.61 -5.52
C THR A 144 0.15 -13.13 -5.24
N PRO A 145 -0.87 -13.88 -5.69
CA PRO A 145 -0.85 -15.35 -5.61
C PRO A 145 0.28 -16.02 -6.39
N TRP A 146 0.93 -15.30 -7.32
CA TRP A 146 2.01 -15.81 -8.16
C TRP A 146 3.41 -15.40 -7.68
N GLY A 147 3.53 -14.89 -6.45
CA GLY A 147 4.84 -14.73 -5.80
C GLY A 147 5.54 -13.39 -6.08
N THR A 148 4.77 -12.33 -6.30
CA THR A 148 5.28 -10.97 -6.47
C THR A 148 4.67 -10.02 -5.43
N TRP A 149 5.38 -8.95 -5.13
CA TRP A 149 4.92 -7.83 -4.31
C TRP A 149 4.55 -6.65 -5.19
N LEU A 150 3.32 -6.15 -5.05
CA LEU A 150 2.85 -4.93 -5.68
C LEU A 150 3.13 -3.75 -4.74
N SER A 151 4.16 -2.97 -5.04
CA SER A 151 4.50 -1.75 -4.29
C SER A 151 3.74 -0.56 -4.84
N CYS A 152 3.06 0.20 -3.98
CA CYS A 152 2.21 1.32 -4.36
C CYS A 152 2.87 2.66 -4.05
N GLU A 153 3.01 3.53 -5.06
CA GLU A 153 3.35 4.93 -4.80
C GLU A 153 2.12 5.72 -4.37
N GLU A 154 2.16 6.24 -3.15
CA GLU A 154 1.14 7.13 -2.59
C GLU A 154 1.46 8.60 -2.92
N TRP A 155 2.13 8.83 -4.06
CA TRP A 155 2.64 10.13 -4.50
C TRP A 155 2.29 10.37 -5.96
N ILE A 156 2.03 11.63 -6.33
CA ILE A 156 1.86 12.01 -7.72
C ILE A 156 2.52 13.37 -7.98
N ASP A 157 3.29 13.44 -9.06
CA ASP A 157 4.08 14.57 -9.50
C ASP A 157 3.28 15.43 -10.50
N VAL A 158 2.16 16.01 -10.04
CA VAL A 158 1.38 16.97 -10.84
C VAL A 158 2.08 18.32 -10.83
N ASP A 159 2.38 18.86 -12.01
CA ASP A 159 3.09 20.13 -12.22
C ASP A 159 4.48 20.21 -11.54
N ASP A 160 5.09 19.05 -11.28
CA ASP A 160 6.45 18.95 -10.72
C ASP A 160 7.45 18.68 -11.84
N THR A 161 8.38 19.61 -12.05
CA THR A 161 9.42 19.52 -13.09
C THR A 161 10.73 18.94 -12.58
N SER A 162 10.79 18.53 -11.30
CA SER A 162 11.96 17.92 -10.68
C SER A 162 12.03 16.40 -10.85
N THR A 163 10.95 15.78 -11.32
CA THR A 163 10.88 14.36 -11.68
C THR A 163 11.38 14.16 -13.10
N GLN A 164 12.13 13.07 -13.31
CA GLN A 164 12.55 12.64 -14.65
C GLN A 164 11.52 11.71 -15.29
N ARG A 165 10.64 11.13 -14.48
CA ARG A 165 9.57 10.22 -14.90
C ARG A 165 8.32 10.48 -14.06
N ASP A 166 7.16 10.24 -14.65
CA ASP A 166 5.89 10.28 -13.92
C ASP A 166 5.87 9.25 -12.77
N HIS A 167 5.33 9.66 -11.63
CA HIS A 167 5.05 8.86 -10.43
C HIS A 167 3.54 8.66 -10.21
N GLY A 168 3.18 7.87 -9.21
CA GLY A 168 1.80 7.51 -8.86
C GLY A 168 1.38 6.18 -9.45
N TRP A 169 2.33 5.25 -9.54
CA TRP A 169 2.13 3.94 -10.14
C TRP A 169 2.24 2.81 -9.12
N VAL A 170 1.76 1.65 -9.52
CA VAL A 170 2.05 0.37 -8.87
C VAL A 170 3.20 -0.31 -9.61
N PHE A 171 4.16 -0.85 -8.86
CA PHE A 171 5.29 -1.62 -9.39
C PHE A 171 5.21 -3.06 -8.91
N GLU A 172 5.38 -4.01 -9.83
CA GLU A 172 5.44 -5.43 -9.50
C GLU A 172 6.89 -5.87 -9.30
N VAL A 173 7.20 -6.37 -8.11
CA VAL A 173 8.55 -6.78 -7.70
C VAL A 173 8.54 -8.27 -7.37
N PRO A 174 9.28 -9.12 -8.09
CA PRO A 174 9.40 -10.53 -7.75
C PRO A 174 9.97 -10.74 -6.34
N ALA A 175 9.37 -11.66 -5.59
CA ALA A 175 9.93 -12.09 -4.31
C ALA A 175 11.05 -13.11 -4.53
N ASP A 176 12.22 -12.64 -4.96
CA ASP A 176 13.41 -13.44 -5.20
C ASP A 176 14.46 -13.18 -4.11
N ALA A 177 14.87 -14.23 -3.41
CA ALA A 177 15.89 -14.19 -2.36
C ALA A 177 17.26 -13.70 -2.88
N ASN A 178 17.53 -13.93 -4.16
CA ASN A 178 18.79 -13.57 -4.83
C ASN A 178 18.60 -12.47 -5.88
N GLY A 179 17.39 -11.95 -6.05
CA GLY A 179 17.08 -10.89 -7.01
C GLY A 179 17.89 -9.63 -6.75
N GLU A 180 18.45 -9.05 -7.81
CA GLU A 180 19.04 -7.71 -7.73
C GLU A 180 17.94 -6.63 -7.80
N CYS A 181 18.26 -5.44 -7.33
CA CYS A 181 17.44 -4.26 -7.60
C CYS A 181 17.19 -4.14 -9.10
N SER A 182 15.93 -4.02 -9.48
CA SER A 182 15.51 -3.89 -10.87
C SER A 182 14.55 -2.72 -11.03
N MET A 183 14.42 -2.26 -12.27
CA MET A 183 13.49 -1.21 -12.67
C MET A 183 12.35 -1.85 -13.47
N PRO A 184 11.36 -2.46 -12.82
CA PRO A 184 10.19 -2.96 -13.53
C PRO A 184 9.44 -1.80 -14.20
N GLU A 185 8.82 -2.07 -15.34
CA GLU A 185 7.88 -1.12 -15.94
C GLU A 185 6.67 -0.95 -15.00
N PRO A 186 6.20 0.29 -14.78
CA PRO A 186 5.04 0.53 -13.94
C PRO A 186 3.78 -0.13 -14.53
N LEU A 187 2.91 -0.63 -13.67
CA LEU A 187 1.64 -1.26 -14.06
C LEU A 187 0.60 -0.21 -14.43
N ARG A 188 0.77 0.42 -15.59
CA ARG A 188 -0.04 1.59 -16.01
C ARG A 188 -1.54 1.29 -16.14
N ALA A 189 -1.90 0.04 -16.41
CA ALA A 189 -3.29 -0.40 -16.51
C ALA A 189 -4.05 -0.32 -15.17
N LEU A 190 -3.34 -0.23 -14.04
CA LEU A 190 -3.92 -0.02 -12.70
C LEU A 190 -4.26 1.45 -12.43
N GLY A 191 -3.91 2.37 -13.34
CA GLY A 191 -4.16 3.79 -13.24
C GLY A 191 -3.11 4.57 -12.44
N ARG A 192 -3.15 5.89 -12.57
CA ARG A 192 -2.25 6.83 -11.88
C ARG A 192 -3.01 7.65 -10.85
N PHE A 193 -2.70 7.44 -9.58
CA PHE A 193 -3.24 8.15 -8.43
C PHE A 193 -2.38 7.86 -7.20
N ARG A 194 -2.77 8.36 -6.02
CA ARG A 194 -2.07 8.08 -4.77
C ARG A 194 -2.48 6.71 -4.25
N HIS A 195 -1.83 5.66 -4.74
CA HIS A 195 -2.16 4.29 -4.36
C HIS A 195 -1.72 4.02 -2.92
N GLU A 196 -2.64 3.52 -2.09
CA GLU A 196 -2.25 3.00 -0.78
C GLU A 196 -1.89 1.51 -0.90
N ALA A 197 -2.89 0.67 -1.19
CA ALA A 197 -2.78 -0.77 -1.03
C ALA A 197 -3.58 -1.52 -2.10
N VAL A 198 -3.21 -2.78 -2.31
CA VAL A 198 -3.85 -3.67 -3.29
C VAL A 198 -4.23 -4.99 -2.64
N ALA A 199 -5.48 -5.41 -2.83
CA ALA A 199 -5.92 -6.75 -2.48
C ALA A 199 -6.22 -7.53 -3.77
N VAL A 200 -5.59 -8.71 -3.91
CA VAL A 200 -5.83 -9.60 -5.04
C VAL A 200 -6.85 -10.67 -4.63
N ASP A 201 -7.96 -10.77 -5.35
CA ASP A 201 -8.81 -11.95 -5.27
C ASP A 201 -8.16 -13.09 -6.06
N ALA A 202 -7.58 -14.06 -5.34
CA ALA A 202 -6.90 -15.20 -5.95
C ALA A 202 -7.81 -16.06 -6.84
N THR A 203 -9.14 -16.02 -6.63
CA THR A 203 -10.10 -16.82 -7.42
C THR A 203 -10.30 -16.20 -8.79
N SER A 204 -10.73 -14.93 -8.84
CA SER A 204 -11.03 -14.24 -10.11
C SER A 204 -9.78 -13.64 -10.79
N GLY A 205 -8.74 -13.28 -10.01
CA GLY A 205 -7.62 -12.47 -10.46
C GLY A 205 -7.90 -10.97 -10.47
N VAL A 206 -9.06 -10.53 -9.97
CA VAL A 206 -9.39 -9.10 -9.84
C VAL A 206 -8.57 -8.48 -8.71
N LEU A 207 -8.05 -7.27 -8.97
CA LEU A 207 -7.36 -6.46 -7.98
C LEU A 207 -8.33 -5.41 -7.46
N TYR A 208 -8.26 -5.11 -6.17
CA TYR A 208 -8.97 -4.00 -5.53
C TYR A 208 -7.93 -3.03 -4.98
N LEU A 209 -8.09 -1.74 -5.28
CA LEU A 209 -7.10 -0.71 -4.96
C LEU A 209 -7.74 0.43 -4.20
N THR A 210 -6.98 0.99 -3.27
CA THR A 210 -7.39 2.13 -2.44
C THR A 210 -6.57 3.37 -2.78
N GLU A 211 -7.17 4.53 -2.56
CA GLU A 211 -6.53 5.83 -2.72
C GLU A 211 -6.66 6.63 -1.42
N ASP A 212 -5.53 6.98 -0.83
CA ASP A 212 -5.48 7.75 0.42
C ASP A 212 -5.66 9.26 0.14
N GLU A 213 -6.87 9.60 -0.29
CA GLU A 213 -7.31 10.98 -0.44
C GLU A 213 -8.60 11.22 0.35
N HIS A 214 -8.78 12.45 0.81
CA HIS A 214 -9.99 12.86 1.55
C HIS A 214 -11.30 12.64 0.77
N ASP A 215 -11.21 12.53 -0.55
CA ASP A 215 -12.28 12.23 -1.47
C ASP A 215 -11.91 11.11 -2.45
N GLY A 216 -11.07 10.17 -2.01
CA GLY A 216 -10.64 9.01 -2.79
C GLY A 216 -11.79 8.07 -3.19
N LEU A 217 -11.53 7.19 -4.15
CA LEU A 217 -12.48 6.16 -4.58
C LEU A 217 -12.00 4.77 -4.16
N LEU A 218 -12.91 3.79 -4.23
CA LEU A 218 -12.54 2.37 -4.20
C LEU A 218 -12.49 1.85 -5.63
N TYR A 219 -11.34 1.34 -6.04
CA TYR A 219 -11.09 0.88 -7.40
C TYR A 219 -11.09 -0.64 -7.48
N ARG A 220 -11.42 -1.18 -8.65
CA ARG A 220 -11.04 -2.54 -9.04
C ARG A 220 -10.41 -2.54 -10.42
N PHE A 221 -9.43 -3.41 -10.61
CA PHE A 221 -8.84 -3.71 -11.90
C PHE A 221 -9.19 -5.16 -12.29
N VAL A 222 -9.81 -5.30 -13.45
CA VAL A 222 -10.17 -6.60 -14.05
C VAL A 222 -9.19 -6.88 -15.19
N PRO A 223 -8.22 -7.79 -15.02
CA PRO A 223 -7.26 -8.10 -16.08
C PRO A 223 -7.94 -8.79 -17.27
N GLU A 224 -7.44 -8.57 -18.48
CA GLU A 224 -7.88 -9.34 -19.66
C GLU A 224 -7.48 -10.81 -19.55
N VAL A 225 -6.29 -11.07 -19.01
CA VAL A 225 -5.76 -12.40 -18.75
C VAL A 225 -5.38 -12.47 -17.26
N LYS A 226 -5.96 -13.43 -16.53
CA LYS A 226 -5.67 -13.61 -15.10
C LYS A 226 -4.16 -13.76 -14.85
N GLY A 227 -3.62 -12.88 -14.00
CA GLY A 227 -2.20 -12.84 -13.65
C GLY A 227 -1.35 -11.96 -14.56
N ASP A 228 -1.91 -11.45 -15.66
CA ASP A 228 -1.28 -10.41 -16.48
C ASP A 228 -1.88 -9.05 -16.12
N LEU A 229 -1.05 -8.17 -15.55
CA LEU A 229 -1.45 -6.85 -15.10
C LEU A 229 -1.15 -5.75 -16.13
N SER A 230 -0.70 -6.11 -17.33
CA SER A 230 -0.35 -5.16 -18.39
C SER A 230 -1.56 -4.62 -19.15
N SER A 231 -2.68 -5.36 -19.18
CA SER A 231 -3.93 -4.94 -19.83
C SER A 231 -5.19 -5.38 -19.06
N GLY A 232 -6.22 -4.55 -19.11
CA GLY A 232 -7.46 -4.78 -18.37
C GLY A 232 -8.33 -3.54 -18.27
N LYS A 233 -9.34 -3.62 -17.42
CA LYS A 233 -10.26 -2.50 -17.13
C LYS A 233 -10.10 -2.03 -15.70
N LEU A 234 -9.78 -0.76 -15.52
CA LEU A 234 -9.89 -0.08 -14.24
C LEU A 234 -11.31 0.48 -14.08
N GLN A 235 -11.92 0.20 -12.95
CA GLN A 235 -13.28 0.61 -12.60
C GLN A 235 -13.31 1.19 -11.19
N ALA A 236 -14.30 2.02 -10.89
CA ALA A 236 -14.57 2.51 -9.54
C ALA A 236 -15.94 2.04 -9.04
N LEU A 237 -16.06 1.84 -7.73
CA LEU A 237 -17.30 1.40 -7.10
C LEU A 237 -18.31 2.56 -7.08
N ALA A 238 -19.54 2.29 -7.51
CA ALA A 238 -20.69 3.18 -7.41
C ALA A 238 -21.83 2.51 -6.61
N ILE A 239 -22.69 3.32 -5.99
CA ILE A 239 -23.91 2.80 -5.36
C ILE A 239 -25.01 2.74 -6.42
N LYS A 240 -25.62 1.56 -6.56
CA LYS A 240 -26.68 1.33 -7.56
C LYS A 240 -27.86 2.27 -7.31
N ASN A 241 -28.32 2.95 -8.36
CA ASN A 241 -29.38 3.97 -8.31
C ASN A 241 -29.09 5.19 -7.41
N ALA A 242 -27.85 5.37 -6.96
CA ALA A 242 -27.40 6.54 -6.19
C ALA A 242 -25.98 6.94 -6.63
N PRO A 243 -25.79 7.36 -7.89
CA PRO A 243 -24.49 7.78 -8.38
C PRO A 243 -23.99 8.99 -7.59
N LYS A 244 -22.66 9.14 -7.49
CA LYS A 244 -22.02 10.25 -6.75
C LYS A 244 -22.36 10.25 -5.26
N SER A 245 -22.61 9.07 -4.70
CA SER A 245 -22.76 8.92 -3.25
C SER A 245 -21.47 9.32 -2.53
N ASP A 246 -21.63 9.98 -1.39
CA ASP A 246 -20.54 10.33 -0.49
C ASP A 246 -20.60 9.43 0.75
N LEU A 247 -19.84 8.33 0.71
CA LEU A 247 -19.81 7.33 1.76
C LEU A 247 -18.81 7.67 2.86
N ARG A 248 -18.21 8.86 2.84
CA ARG A 248 -17.36 9.36 3.93
C ARG A 248 -18.17 9.54 5.21
N ASN A 249 -19.47 9.77 5.08
CA ASN A 249 -20.42 9.93 6.19
C ASN A 249 -19.99 11.03 7.18
N TRP A 250 -19.36 12.10 6.69
CA TRP A 250 -18.92 13.22 7.53
C TRP A 250 -20.06 14.13 7.94
N ASP A 251 -20.97 14.41 6.99
CA ASP A 251 -22.06 15.35 7.17
C ASP A 251 -23.41 14.63 7.11
N GLN A 252 -24.43 15.21 7.76
CA GLN A 252 -25.77 14.61 7.78
C GLN A 252 -26.47 14.66 6.40
N GLU A 253 -26.07 15.61 5.56
CA GLU A 253 -26.67 15.88 4.25
C GLU A 253 -25.78 15.43 3.07
N SER A 254 -24.80 14.55 3.34
CA SER A 254 -23.97 13.97 2.28
C SER A 254 -24.84 13.30 1.20
N PRO A 255 -24.57 13.53 -0.10
CA PRO A 255 -25.32 12.89 -1.18
C PRO A 255 -25.29 11.36 -1.09
N GLY A 256 -26.42 10.71 -1.39
CA GLY A 256 -26.53 9.25 -1.36
C GLY A 256 -27.01 8.69 -0.02
N PRO A 257 -26.85 7.37 0.21
CA PRO A 257 -27.29 6.74 1.45
C PRO A 257 -26.38 7.11 2.63
N SER A 258 -26.95 7.12 3.84
CA SER A 258 -26.20 7.24 5.10
C SER A 258 -26.25 5.90 5.87
N PRO A 259 -25.51 4.87 5.43
CA PRO A 259 -25.57 3.55 6.03
C PRO A 259 -25.01 3.56 7.46
N VAL A 260 -25.55 2.69 8.30
CA VAL A 260 -25.02 2.38 9.63
C VAL A 260 -24.40 0.99 9.66
N THR A 261 -23.70 0.65 10.75
CA THR A 261 -23.08 -0.66 10.91
C THR A 261 -24.09 -1.79 10.73
N GLY A 262 -23.78 -2.71 9.82
CA GLY A 262 -24.63 -3.86 9.49
C GLY A 262 -25.47 -3.67 8.22
N ASP A 263 -25.65 -2.44 7.76
CA ASP A 263 -26.34 -2.18 6.50
C ASP A 263 -25.58 -2.75 5.30
N THR A 264 -26.34 -3.11 4.26
CA THR A 264 -25.80 -3.57 2.98
C THR A 264 -26.32 -2.68 1.88
N LEU A 265 -25.41 -2.18 1.05
CA LEU A 265 -25.75 -1.35 -0.10
C LEU A 265 -25.54 -2.15 -1.40
N PRO A 266 -26.49 -2.11 -2.36
CA PRO A 266 -26.25 -2.64 -3.69
C PRO A 266 -25.25 -1.74 -4.42
N VAL A 267 -24.23 -2.35 -5.02
CA VAL A 267 -23.16 -1.63 -5.72
C VAL A 267 -23.06 -2.06 -7.16
N GLU A 268 -22.45 -1.21 -7.98
CA GLU A 268 -22.05 -1.48 -9.35
C GLU A 268 -20.66 -0.89 -9.59
N TRP A 269 -20.07 -1.22 -10.74
CA TRP A 269 -18.72 -0.77 -11.10
C TRP A 269 -18.76 0.00 -12.40
N VAL A 270 -18.18 1.19 -12.40
CA VAL A 270 -18.17 2.10 -13.56
C VAL A 270 -16.79 2.11 -14.20
N ASP A 271 -16.73 1.92 -15.52
CA ASP A 271 -15.48 1.98 -16.30
C ASP A 271 -14.86 3.38 -16.21
N LEU A 272 -13.59 3.45 -15.85
CA LEU A 272 -12.82 4.70 -15.85
C LEU A 272 -12.06 4.85 -17.16
N LEU A 273 -12.03 6.08 -17.68
CA LEU A 273 -11.32 6.45 -18.90
C LEU A 273 -10.14 7.37 -18.58
N ASP A 274 -9.16 7.43 -19.48
CA ASP A 274 -7.97 8.27 -19.35
C ASP A 274 -7.27 8.09 -17.99
N ILE A 275 -7.03 6.83 -17.64
CA ILE A 275 -6.62 6.39 -16.29
C ILE A 275 -5.18 6.79 -15.92
N HIS A 276 -4.37 7.25 -16.88
CA HIS A 276 -3.05 7.81 -16.60
C HIS A 276 -3.13 9.21 -15.97
N ALA A 277 -4.28 9.87 -16.03
CA ALA A 277 -4.61 11.09 -15.29
C ALA A 277 -3.42 12.05 -15.06
N PRO A 278 -2.84 12.65 -16.11
CA PRO A 278 -1.65 13.50 -15.99
C PRO A 278 -1.85 14.67 -15.02
N ARG A 279 -3.10 15.12 -14.85
CA ARG A 279 -3.51 16.20 -13.92
C ARG A 279 -3.84 15.73 -12.51
N GLY A 280 -3.69 14.43 -12.20
CA GLY A 280 -4.09 13.84 -10.92
C GLY A 280 -5.60 13.92 -10.63
N ASP A 281 -6.43 13.93 -11.68
CA ASP A 281 -7.86 14.20 -11.60
C ASP A 281 -8.75 12.94 -11.70
N LEU A 282 -8.17 11.74 -11.63
CA LEU A 282 -8.90 10.48 -11.87
C LEU A 282 -10.09 10.34 -10.93
N ARG A 283 -9.89 10.53 -9.62
CA ARG A 283 -10.95 10.43 -8.61
C ARG A 283 -12.04 11.47 -8.80
N ILE A 284 -11.66 12.67 -9.23
CA ILE A 284 -12.59 13.78 -9.47
C ILE A 284 -13.50 13.42 -10.63
N ARG A 285 -12.93 12.98 -11.77
CA ARG A 285 -13.72 12.53 -12.93
C ARG A 285 -14.52 11.28 -12.61
N GLY A 286 -13.93 10.31 -11.91
CA GLY A 286 -14.58 9.09 -11.48
C GLY A 286 -15.86 9.36 -10.70
N HIS A 287 -15.80 10.31 -9.75
CA HIS A 287 -16.99 10.75 -9.04
C HIS A 287 -17.91 11.60 -9.92
N GLU A 288 -17.46 12.76 -10.40
CA GLU A 288 -18.33 13.78 -10.99
C GLU A 288 -18.94 13.38 -12.35
N ILE A 289 -18.20 12.61 -13.15
CA ILE A 289 -18.59 12.21 -14.51
C ILE A 289 -19.10 10.77 -14.54
N HIS A 290 -18.37 9.84 -13.91
CA HIS A 290 -18.68 8.41 -13.98
C HIS A 290 -19.62 7.92 -12.87
N GLY A 291 -19.88 8.73 -11.84
CA GLY A 291 -20.85 8.42 -10.80
C GLY A 291 -20.32 7.54 -9.65
N ALA A 292 -19.00 7.35 -9.55
CA ALA A 292 -18.39 6.59 -8.47
C ALA A 292 -18.69 7.17 -7.08
N ALA A 293 -18.68 6.33 -6.06
CA ALA A 293 -18.85 6.74 -4.67
C ALA A 293 -17.51 7.21 -4.07
N ARG A 294 -17.57 8.25 -3.24
CA ARG A 294 -16.41 8.74 -2.46
C ARG A 294 -16.26 7.98 -1.15
N PHE A 295 -15.01 7.69 -0.81
CA PHE A 295 -14.57 7.08 0.44
C PHE A 295 -13.59 8.01 1.15
N ALA A 296 -13.52 7.90 2.47
CA ALA A 296 -12.73 8.81 3.29
C ALA A 296 -11.35 8.20 3.51
N ARG A 297 -10.33 8.65 2.76
CA ARG A 297 -8.94 8.21 2.94
C ARG A 297 -8.84 6.68 2.96
N GLY A 298 -9.05 6.08 1.79
CA GLY A 298 -8.96 4.63 1.64
C GLY A 298 -7.53 4.21 1.86
N GLU A 299 -7.26 3.55 2.98
CA GLU A 299 -5.93 3.08 3.36
C GLU A 299 -5.89 1.54 3.18
N GLY A 300 -5.51 0.79 4.21
CA GLY A 300 -5.32 -0.66 4.14
C GLY A 300 -6.52 -1.43 3.57
N ILE A 301 -6.23 -2.36 2.67
CA ILE A 301 -7.21 -3.26 2.04
C ILE A 301 -6.77 -4.72 2.17
N TRP A 302 -7.71 -5.63 2.38
CA TRP A 302 -7.43 -7.06 2.52
C TRP A 302 -8.51 -7.93 1.87
N ALA A 303 -8.11 -8.95 1.11
CA ALA A 303 -9.01 -9.97 0.58
C ALA A 303 -8.93 -11.26 1.42
N GLY A 304 -10.08 -11.78 1.84
CA GLY A 304 -10.15 -13.02 2.60
C GLY A 304 -11.59 -13.41 2.93
N ASN A 305 -11.82 -14.69 3.20
CA ASN A 305 -13.15 -15.22 3.54
C ASN A 305 -14.26 -14.85 2.51
N GLY A 306 -13.90 -14.78 1.22
CA GLY A 306 -14.84 -14.42 0.15
C GLY A 306 -15.23 -12.94 0.12
N SER A 307 -14.52 -12.07 0.83
CA SER A 307 -14.80 -10.64 0.89
C SER A 307 -13.53 -9.80 0.77
N VAL A 308 -13.71 -8.51 0.53
CA VAL A 308 -12.68 -7.49 0.56
C VAL A 308 -13.00 -6.50 1.68
N TYR A 309 -12.02 -6.21 2.54
CA TYR A 309 -12.16 -5.31 3.67
C TYR A 309 -11.31 -4.06 3.42
N VAL A 310 -11.90 -2.88 3.60
CA VAL A 310 -11.25 -1.59 3.31
C VAL A 310 -11.31 -0.72 4.56
N ALA A 311 -10.16 -0.19 4.99
CA ALA A 311 -10.09 0.83 6.02
C ALA A 311 -10.25 2.23 5.40
N CYS A 312 -11.15 3.03 5.97
CA CYS A 312 -11.33 4.43 5.65
C CYS A 312 -11.01 5.25 6.91
N THR A 313 -9.80 5.76 7.00
CA THR A 313 -9.14 6.10 8.28
C THR A 313 -9.81 7.22 9.08
N ASN A 314 -10.47 8.14 8.38
CA ASN A 314 -11.21 9.25 8.98
C ASN A 314 -12.68 9.26 8.55
N GLY A 315 -13.21 8.11 8.13
CA GLY A 315 -14.64 7.96 7.83
C GLY A 315 -15.53 8.15 9.05
N GLY A 316 -16.83 8.37 8.79
CA GLY A 316 -17.87 8.55 9.78
C GLY A 316 -17.95 9.95 10.38
N ARG A 317 -19.08 10.25 11.01
CA ARG A 317 -19.37 11.61 11.55
C ARG A 317 -18.35 12.10 12.56
N SER A 318 -17.86 11.18 13.40
CA SER A 318 -16.82 11.48 14.39
C SER A 318 -15.40 11.46 13.81
N ARG A 319 -15.24 11.09 12.53
CA ARG A 319 -13.96 10.99 11.81
C ARG A 319 -12.94 10.09 12.51
N ILE A 320 -13.43 9.03 13.15
CA ILE A 320 -12.63 8.03 13.87
C ILE A 320 -12.39 6.75 13.06
N GLY A 321 -12.85 6.74 11.81
CA GLY A 321 -12.64 5.65 10.86
C GLY A 321 -13.86 4.78 10.62
N GLN A 322 -13.84 4.09 9.49
CA GLN A 322 -14.82 3.08 9.09
C GLN A 322 -14.10 1.88 8.48
N ILE A 323 -14.64 0.69 8.69
CA ILE A 323 -14.24 -0.52 7.95
C ILE A 323 -15.40 -0.92 7.05
N TRP A 324 -15.16 -0.92 5.75
CA TRP A 324 -16.11 -1.42 4.76
C TRP A 324 -15.81 -2.87 4.43
N ARG A 325 -16.86 -3.64 4.16
CA ARG A 325 -16.77 -4.98 3.62
C ARG A 325 -17.49 -5.04 2.29
N TYR A 326 -16.76 -5.32 1.23
CA TYR A 326 -17.29 -5.60 -0.09
C TYR A 326 -17.38 -7.11 -0.32
N HIS A 327 -18.50 -7.54 -0.89
CA HIS A 327 -18.74 -8.92 -1.32
C HIS A 327 -18.66 -8.95 -2.84
N PRO A 328 -17.59 -9.51 -3.43
CA PRO A 328 -17.51 -9.70 -4.87
C PRO A 328 -18.72 -10.48 -5.40
N SER A 329 -19.29 -10.02 -6.52
CA SER A 329 -20.26 -10.82 -7.25
C SER A 329 -19.58 -12.10 -7.79
N PRO A 330 -20.31 -13.24 -7.86
CA PRO A 330 -19.81 -14.47 -8.47
C PRO A 330 -19.30 -14.30 -9.90
#